data_AF-A0AAV0L6F1-F1
#
_entry.id   AF-A0AAV0L6F1-F1
#
_cell.length_a   1.000
_cell.length_b   1.000
_cell.length_c   1.000
_cell.angle_alpha   90.00
_cell.angle_beta   90.00
_cell.angle_gamma   90.00
#
_symmetry.space_group_name_H-M   'P 1'
#
loop_
_entity.id
_entity.type
_entity.pdbx_description
1 polymer ?
#
loop_
_entity_poly.entity_id
_entity_poly.type
_entity_poly.pdbx_seq_one_letter_code
_entity_poly.pdbx_strand_id
1 'polypeptide(L)'
;STSQVALFGANVCPIESLDYEIAENDVFKQDWRSRGKKQMFQYLFMKWSLCFLVGLIVSLIGFFNNLAVENIAGLKFVVTSNMMLAGRFKMAFFVFSASNLVLTLFATLITAFIAPAAAGSGIPEVKAYLNGSHFFP
;
A
#
# COMPACT_ATOMS: atom_id res chain seq x y z
N SER A 1 43.43 -20.75 1.13
CA SER A 1 43.62 -19.30 0.99
C SER A 1 42.43 -18.78 0.21
N THR A 2 41.38 -18.37 0.92
CA THR A 2 40.04 -18.12 0.37
C THR A 2 39.96 -16.66 -0.07
N SER A 3 39.60 -16.48 -1.34
CA SER A 3 39.61 -15.21 -2.08
C SER A 3 38.74 -14.12 -1.43
N GLN A 4 39.38 -13.23 -0.66
CA GLN A 4 38.79 -12.02 -0.06
C GLN A 4 38.69 -10.81 -1.02
N VAL A 5 38.77 -11.01 -2.35
CA VAL A 5 39.05 -9.92 -3.30
C VAL A 5 37.86 -9.48 -4.18
N ALA A 6 36.62 -9.89 -3.91
CA ALA A 6 35.47 -9.52 -4.73
C ALA A 6 34.48 -8.52 -4.09
N LEU A 7 34.79 -7.92 -2.93
CA LEU A 7 33.83 -7.09 -2.17
C LEU A 7 34.00 -5.57 -2.32
N PHE A 8 35.09 -5.08 -2.91
CA PHE A 8 35.36 -3.64 -3.00
C PHE A 8 35.13 -3.13 -4.43
N GLY A 9 33.86 -2.97 -4.82
CA GLY A 9 33.53 -2.34 -6.11
C GLY A 9 32.17 -2.67 -6.71
N ALA A 10 31.41 -3.62 -6.14
CA ALA A 10 30.02 -3.80 -6.55
C ALA A 10 29.21 -2.63 -6.01
N ASN A 11 28.65 -1.81 -6.90
CA ASN A 11 27.51 -0.96 -6.55
C ASN A 11 26.49 -1.89 -5.90
N VAL A 12 26.21 -1.70 -4.61
CA VAL A 12 25.21 -2.50 -3.90
C VAL A 12 23.92 -2.39 -4.70
N CYS A 13 23.50 -3.49 -5.33
CA CYS A 13 22.21 -3.50 -6.00
C CYS A 13 21.17 -3.11 -4.93
N PRO A 14 20.37 -2.06 -5.14
CA PRO A 14 19.35 -1.62 -4.17
C PRO A 14 18.17 -2.62 -4.04
N ILE A 15 18.35 -3.82 -4.59
CA ILE A 15 17.40 -4.91 -4.61
C ILE A 15 18.00 -6.01 -3.74
N GLU A 16 17.44 -6.19 -2.55
CA GLU A 16 17.77 -7.30 -1.67
C GLU A 16 16.84 -8.49 -1.93
N SER A 17 17.36 -9.71 -1.81
CA SER A 17 16.55 -10.92 -1.88
C SER A 17 15.85 -11.17 -0.55
N LEU A 18 14.57 -11.55 -0.60
CA LEU A 18 13.84 -11.94 0.59
C LEU A 18 14.19 -13.39 0.99
N ASP A 19 14.67 -13.57 2.22
CA ASP A 19 14.96 -14.89 2.78
C ASP A 19 13.67 -15.60 3.21
N TYR A 20 13.00 -16.23 2.24
CA TYR A 20 11.83 -17.08 2.51
C TYR A 20 12.18 -18.41 3.18
N GLU A 21 13.47 -18.76 3.22
CA GLU A 21 13.95 -20.00 3.82
C GLU A 21 13.93 -19.90 5.35
N ILE A 22 13.35 -20.91 5.98
CA ILE A 22 13.35 -21.00 7.45
C ILE A 22 14.75 -21.43 7.87
N ALA A 23 15.45 -20.58 8.63
CA ALA A 23 16.75 -20.92 9.21
C ALA A 23 16.61 -22.12 10.17
N GLU A 24 17.09 -23.29 9.75
CA GLU A 24 17.08 -24.52 10.55
C GLU A 24 18.16 -24.50 11.65
N ASN A 25 18.05 -23.57 12.59
CA ASN A 25 18.95 -23.55 13.75
C ASN A 25 18.48 -24.55 14.82
N ASP A 26 19.41 -25.11 15.60
CA ASP A 26 19.09 -26.08 16.66
C ASP A 26 18.15 -25.49 17.72
N VAL A 27 18.25 -24.18 17.96
CA VAL A 27 17.34 -23.42 18.82
C VAL A 27 15.89 -23.47 18.31
N PHE A 28 15.70 -23.35 16.99
CA PHE A 28 14.36 -23.43 16.37
C PHE A 28 13.79 -24.85 16.47
N LYS A 29 14.63 -25.88 16.30
CA LYS A 29 14.25 -27.29 16.47
C LYS A 29 13.86 -27.63 17.91
N GLN A 30 14.52 -27.04 18.91
CA GLN A 30 14.16 -27.20 20.33
C GLN A 30 12.81 -26.55 20.65
N ASP A 31 12.57 -25.33 20.17
CA ASP A 31 11.29 -24.63 20.33
C ASP A 31 10.15 -25.37 19.64
N TRP A 32 10.39 -25.96 18.47
CA TRP A 32 9.38 -26.76 17.78
C TRP A 32 8.98 -28.01 18.59
N ARG A 33 9.95 -28.67 19.24
CA ARG A 33 9.69 -29.85 20.10
C ARG A 33 9.00 -29.51 21.43
N SER A 34 9.23 -28.32 21.98
CA SER A 34 8.64 -27.92 23.27
C SER A 34 7.20 -27.41 23.14
N ARG A 35 6.71 -27.15 21.92
CA ARG A 35 5.38 -26.60 21.67
C ARG A 35 4.27 -27.56 22.10
N GLY A 36 3.54 -27.16 23.15
CA GLY A 36 2.35 -27.88 23.61
C GLY A 36 1.10 -27.59 22.76
N LYS A 37 0.08 -28.46 22.86
CA LYS A 37 -1.22 -28.31 22.16
C LYS A 37 -1.88 -26.93 22.38
N LYS A 38 -1.71 -26.33 23.58
CA LYS A 38 -2.23 -25.00 23.91
C LYS A 38 -1.56 -23.87 23.10
N GLN A 39 -0.24 -23.91 22.96
CA GLN A 39 0.51 -22.92 22.16
C GLN A 39 0.19 -23.06 20.66
N MET A 40 -0.04 -24.27 20.16
CA MET A 40 -0.47 -24.49 18.78
C MET A 40 -1.85 -23.89 18.52
N PHE A 41 -2.80 -24.05 19.45
CA PHE A 41 -4.13 -23.48 19.32
C PHE A 41 -4.11 -21.95 19.39
N GLN A 42 -3.34 -21.36 20.32
CA GLN A 42 -3.13 -19.92 20.40
C GLN A 42 -2.49 -19.36 19.12
N TYR A 43 -1.50 -20.05 18.56
CA TYR A 43 -0.86 -19.65 17.31
C TYR A 43 -1.84 -19.67 16.14
N LEU A 44 -2.65 -20.73 16.02
CA LEU A 44 -3.68 -20.83 14.98
C LEU A 44 -4.70 -19.70 15.12
N PHE A 45 -5.21 -19.47 16.33
CA PHE A 45 -6.16 -18.40 16.62
C PHE A 45 -5.59 -17.02 16.30
N MET A 46 -4.36 -16.72 16.74
CA MET A 46 -3.69 -15.45 16.42
C MET A 46 -3.53 -15.26 14.91
N LYS A 47 -3.13 -16.31 14.17
CA LYS A 47 -2.97 -16.26 12.72
C LYS A 47 -4.28 -15.91 12.00
N TRP A 48 -5.39 -16.55 12.40
CA TRP A 48 -6.71 -16.25 11.83
C TRP A 48 -7.24 -14.88 12.26
N SER A 49 -7.02 -14.48 13.51
CA SER A 49 -7.41 -13.16 14.01
C SER A 49 -6.67 -12.03 13.29
N LEU A 50 -5.38 -12.21 13.00
CA LEU A 50 -4.60 -11.24 12.22
C LEU A 50 -5.13 -11.12 10.79
N CYS A 51 -5.45 -12.25 10.15
CA CYS A 51 -6.07 -12.24 8.83
C CYS A 51 -7.40 -11.46 8.82
N PHE A 52 -8.25 -11.70 9.83
CA PHE A 52 -9.51 -10.97 9.98
C PHE A 52 -9.29 -9.48 10.21
N LEU A 53 -8.33 -9.10 11.05
CA LEU A 53 -8.01 -7.70 11.35
C LEU A 53 -7.53 -6.95 10.10
N VAL A 54 -6.63 -7.56 9.31
CA VAL A 54 -6.16 -6.99 8.04
C VAL A 54 -7.34 -6.77 7.09
N GLY A 55 -8.22 -7.79 6.94
CA GLY A 55 -9.42 -7.67 6.11
C GLY A 55 -10.36 -6.55 6.57
N LEU A 56 -10.58 -6.43 7.87
CA LEU A 56 -11.42 -5.37 8.46
C LEU A 56 -10.85 -3.99 8.18
N ILE A 57 -9.55 -3.79 8.41
CA ILE A 57 -8.89 -2.49 8.18
C ILE A 57 -8.94 -2.11 6.70
N VAL A 58 -8.60 -3.04 5.79
CA VAL A 58 -8.65 -2.79 4.34
C VAL A 58 -10.07 -2.46 3.88
N SER A 59 -11.08 -3.18 4.40
CA SER A 59 -12.49 -2.90 4.09
C SER A 59 -12.93 -1.52 4.56
N LEU A 60 -12.56 -1.12 5.78
CA LEU A 60 -12.87 0.22 6.30
C LEU A 60 -12.21 1.31 5.46
N ILE A 61 -10.92 1.17 5.13
CA ILE A 61 -10.20 2.13 4.30
C ILE A 61 -10.90 2.28 2.93
N GLY A 62 -11.25 1.15 2.29
CA GLY A 62 -11.97 1.16 1.02
C GLY A 62 -13.34 1.83 1.12
N PHE A 63 -14.10 1.55 2.17
CA PHE A 63 -15.42 2.14 2.42
C PHE A 63 -15.34 3.67 2.61
N PHE A 64 -14.42 4.14 3.45
CA PHE A 64 -14.22 5.57 3.66
C PHE A 64 -13.78 6.29 2.39
N ASN A 65 -12.92 5.68 1.60
CA ASN A 65 -12.48 6.27 0.33
C ASN A 65 -13.64 6.38 -0.66
N ASN A 66 -14.47 5.33 -0.77
CA ASN A 66 -15.68 5.36 -1.60
C ASN A 66 -16.66 6.45 -1.15
N LEU A 67 -16.93 6.54 0.16
CA LEU A 67 -17.79 7.56 0.74
C LEU A 67 -17.27 8.99 0.48
N ALA A 68 -15.96 9.19 0.62
CA ALA A 68 -15.34 10.49 0.35
C ALA A 68 -15.47 10.88 -1.12
N VAL A 69 -15.19 9.95 -2.05
CA VAL A 69 -15.32 10.16 -3.49
C VAL A 69 -16.77 10.47 -3.86
N GLU A 70 -17.72 9.70 -3.33
CA GLU A 70 -19.15 9.87 -3.60
C GLU A 70 -19.67 11.22 -3.09
N ASN A 71 -19.28 11.64 -1.89
CA ASN A 71 -19.65 12.95 -1.35
C ASN A 71 -19.08 14.11 -2.18
N ILE A 72 -17.81 14.02 -2.59
CA ILE A 72 -17.15 15.05 -3.41
C ILE A 72 -17.78 15.10 -4.81
N ALA A 73 -18.07 13.95 -5.41
CA ALA A 73 -18.73 13.86 -6.72
C ALA A 73 -20.18 14.39 -6.65
N GLY A 74 -20.92 14.02 -5.61
CA GLY A 74 -22.28 14.49 -5.36
C GLY A 74 -22.35 16.00 -5.18
N LEU A 75 -21.43 16.59 -4.40
CA LEU A 75 -21.35 18.05 -4.23
C LEU A 75 -21.06 18.76 -5.57
N LYS A 76 -20.09 18.26 -6.34
CA LYS A 76 -19.77 18.80 -7.67
C LYS A 76 -20.96 18.71 -8.62
N PHE A 77 -21.71 17.60 -8.57
CA PHE A 77 -22.89 17.39 -9.40
C PHE A 77 -24.02 18.38 -9.04
N VAL A 78 -24.31 18.56 -7.75
CA VAL A 78 -25.35 19.50 -7.28
C VAL A 78 -24.99 20.94 -7.65
N VAL A 79 -23.74 21.36 -7.44
CA VAL A 79 -23.28 22.72 -7.80
C VAL A 79 -23.35 22.94 -9.32
N THR A 80 -22.94 21.95 -10.11
CA THR A 80 -22.99 22.03 -11.59
C THR A 80 -24.43 22.06 -12.10
N SER A 81 -25.31 21.24 -11.53
CA SER A 81 -26.74 21.17 -11.89
C SER A 81 -27.47 22.50 -11.61
N ASN A 82 -27.26 23.09 -10.44
CA ASN A 82 -27.82 24.41 -10.09
C ASN A 82 -27.33 25.53 -11.05
N MET A 83 -26.07 25.48 -11.47
CA MET A 83 -25.48 26.46 -12.41
C MET A 83 -25.93 26.24 -13.86
N MET A 84 -26.19 24.99 -14.26
CA MET A 84 -26.80 24.66 -15.55
C MET A 84 -28.25 25.14 -15.64
N LEU A 85 -29.05 24.97 -14.58
CA LEU A 85 -30.42 25.47 -14.51
C LEU A 85 -30.49 27.01 -14.60
N ALA A 86 -29.47 27.71 -14.13
CA ALA A 86 -29.31 29.16 -14.28
C ALA A 86 -28.80 29.60 -15.68
N GLY A 87 -28.65 28.67 -16.64
CA GLY A 87 -28.22 28.96 -18.01
C GLY A 87 -26.72 29.27 -18.18
N ARG A 88 -25.89 29.04 -17.15
CA ARG A 88 -24.46 29.43 -17.11
C ARG A 88 -23.52 28.24 -17.30
N PHE A 89 -23.64 27.55 -18.44
CA PHE A 89 -22.87 26.34 -18.77
C PHE A 89 -21.34 26.49 -18.68
N LYS A 90 -20.79 27.62 -19.14
CA LYS A 90 -19.34 27.88 -19.12
C LYS A 90 -18.76 27.97 -17.70
N MET A 91 -19.48 28.62 -16.79
CA MET A 91 -19.09 28.74 -15.39
C MET A 91 -19.20 27.39 -14.66
N ALA A 92 -20.24 26.60 -14.96
CA ALA A 92 -20.41 25.27 -14.39
C ALA A 92 -19.24 24.34 -14.74
N PHE A 93 -18.80 24.33 -16.01
CA PHE A 93 -17.64 23.57 -16.46
C PHE A 93 -16.34 24.04 -15.79
N PHE A 94 -16.15 25.36 -15.65
CA PHE A 94 -14.97 25.93 -15.00
C PHE A 94 -14.87 25.52 -13.53
N VAL A 95 -15.95 25.63 -12.76
CA VAL A 95 -15.99 25.23 -11.34
C VAL A 95 -15.73 23.73 -11.18
N PHE A 96 -16.34 22.91 -12.03
CA PHE A 96 -16.11 21.46 -12.03
C PHE A 96 -14.63 21.13 -12.32
N SER A 97 -14.08 21.67 -13.40
CA SER A 97 -12.69 21.43 -13.79
C SER A 97 -11.69 21.94 -12.76
N ALA A 98 -11.87 23.17 -12.25
CA ALA A 98 -11.01 23.76 -11.23
C ALA A 98 -11.00 22.94 -9.93
N SER A 99 -12.16 22.44 -9.49
CA SER A 99 -12.25 21.61 -8.28
C SER A 99 -11.53 20.27 -8.42
N ASN A 100 -11.58 19.64 -9.60
CA ASN A 100 -10.80 18.43 -9.88
C ASN A 100 -9.31 18.74 -9.94
N LEU A 101 -8.93 19.84 -10.58
CA LEU A 101 -7.54 20.26 -10.73
C LEU A 101 -6.88 20.54 -9.37
N VAL A 102 -7.56 21.24 -8.45
CA VAL A 102 -7.03 21.50 -7.11
C VAL A 102 -6.82 20.21 -6.31
N LEU A 103 -7.79 19.28 -6.35
CA LEU A 103 -7.66 18.00 -5.66
C LEU A 103 -6.51 17.16 -6.23
N THR A 104 -6.41 17.09 -7.56
CA THR A 104 -5.33 16.36 -8.23
C THR A 104 -3.98 16.99 -7.94
N LEU A 105 -3.85 18.32 -7.98
CA LEU A 105 -2.61 19.02 -7.64
C LEU A 105 -2.19 18.75 -6.20
N PHE A 106 -3.13 18.76 -5.25
CA PHE A 106 -2.82 18.46 -3.87
C PHE A 106 -2.31 17.02 -3.71
N ALA A 107 -2.99 16.06 -4.33
CA ALA A 107 -2.57 14.66 -4.33
C ALA A 107 -1.17 14.48 -4.97
N THR A 108 -0.93 15.08 -6.13
CA THR A 108 0.37 14.95 -6.82
C THR A 108 1.51 15.61 -6.07
N LEU A 109 1.28 16.75 -5.42
CA LEU A 109 2.30 17.41 -4.60
C LEU A 109 2.71 16.53 -3.41
N ILE A 110 1.75 15.93 -2.72
CA ILE A 110 2.03 15.01 -1.61
C ILE A 110 2.81 13.80 -2.12
N THR A 111 2.35 13.15 -3.18
CA THR A 111 3.05 11.97 -3.72
C THR A 111 4.44 12.31 -4.25
N ALA A 112 4.62 13.44 -4.92
CA ALA A 112 5.90 13.80 -5.52
C ALA A 112 6.97 14.21 -4.49
N PHE A 113 6.58 14.92 -3.42
CA PHE A 113 7.54 15.47 -2.45
C PHE A 113 7.72 14.61 -1.20
N ILE A 114 6.71 13.85 -0.77
CA ILE A 114 6.75 13.10 0.49
C ILE A 114 7.02 11.62 0.27
N ALA A 115 6.33 11.00 -0.70
CA ALA A 115 6.41 9.56 -0.92
C ALA A 115 6.36 9.22 -2.41
N PRO A 116 7.48 9.41 -3.16
CA PRO A 116 7.51 9.13 -4.59
C PRO A 116 7.29 7.64 -4.91
N ALA A 117 7.62 6.74 -3.97
CA ALA A 117 7.34 5.30 -4.08
C ALA A 117 5.83 4.99 -4.09
N ALA A 118 4.97 5.88 -3.57
CA ALA A 118 3.52 5.70 -3.61
C ALA A 118 2.91 6.08 -4.98
N ALA A 119 3.73 6.43 -5.97
CA ALA A 119 3.25 6.77 -7.31
C ALA A 119 2.78 5.52 -8.07
N GLY A 120 1.51 5.52 -8.46
CA GLY A 120 0.90 4.43 -9.24
C GLY A 120 0.10 3.46 -8.37
N SER A 121 -0.11 2.23 -8.87
CA SER A 121 -1.05 1.29 -8.25
C SER A 121 -0.43 0.39 -7.18
N GLY A 122 0.91 0.33 -7.05
CA GLY A 122 1.62 -0.57 -6.13
C GLY A 122 1.61 -2.06 -6.51
N ILE A 123 0.79 -2.50 -7.48
CA ILE A 123 0.77 -3.88 -8.00
C ILE A 123 2.16 -4.41 -8.43
N PRO A 124 2.99 -3.67 -9.19
CA PRO A 124 4.31 -4.16 -9.58
C PRO A 124 5.25 -4.37 -8.39
N GLU A 125 5.13 -3.53 -7.35
CA GLU A 125 5.96 -3.63 -6.14
C GLU A 125 5.58 -4.85 -5.31
N VAL A 126 4.27 -5.09 -5.11
CA VAL A 126 3.80 -6.30 -4.43
C VAL A 126 4.21 -7.56 -5.20
N LYS A 127 4.18 -7.51 -6.53
CA LYS A 127 4.65 -8.63 -7.37
C LYS A 127 6.16 -8.87 -7.21
N ALA A 128 6.97 -7.81 -7.16
CA ALA A 128 8.40 -7.91 -6.90
C ALA A 128 8.66 -8.53 -5.51
N TYR A 129 7.97 -8.02 -4.48
CA TYR A 129 8.06 -8.54 -3.12
C TYR A 129 7.76 -10.05 -3.05
N LEU A 130 6.65 -10.48 -3.67
CA LEU A 130 6.28 -11.90 -3.73
C LEU A 130 7.26 -12.77 -4.54
N ASN A 131 7.94 -12.19 -5.53
CA ASN A 131 9.03 -12.86 -6.26
C ASN A 131 10.34 -12.90 -5.47
N GLY A 132 10.38 -12.33 -4.26
CA GLY A 132 11.55 -12.32 -3.40
C GLY A 132 12.52 -11.19 -3.70
N SER A 133 12.11 -10.16 -4.43
CA SER A 133 12.91 -8.93 -4.57
C SER A 133 12.31 -7.80 -3.74
N HIS A 134 13.07 -7.30 -2.78
CA HIS A 134 12.73 -6.13 -1.98
C HIS A 134 13.44 -4.91 -2.56
N PHE A 135 12.66 -3.99 -3.12
CA PHE A 135 13.18 -2.73 -3.64
C PHE A 135 13.23 -1.70 -2.51
N PHE A 136 14.42 -1.21 -2.17
CA PHE A 136 14.58 -0.08 -1.25
C PHE A 136 14.58 1.22 -2.08
N PRO A 137 13.58 2.12 -1.94
CA PRO A 137 13.58 3.41 -2.60
C PRO A 137 14.63 4.38 -2.03
#